data_AF-A0A0F9A5R3-F1
#
_entry.id   AF-A0A0F9A5R3-F1
#
_cell.length_a   1.000
_cell.length_b   1.000
_cell.length_c   1.000
_cell.angle_alpha   90.00
_cell.angle_beta   90.00
_cell.angle_gamma   90.00
#
_symmetry.space_group_name_H-M   'P 1'
#
loop_
_entity.id
_entity.type
_entity.pdbx_description
1 polymer ?
#
loop_
_entity_poly.entity_id
_entity_poly.type
_entity_poly.pdbx_seq_one_letter_code
_entity_poly.pdbx_strand_id
1 'polypeptide(L)'
;MALTPDFDTFARAYEAGENQIVYTRLAADLDTPVSLMLKLTGAAENAFVLESVTGGDVRGRYSIIGMKPDLIWRCRGETAALNRAARYDADAFEDMPGAPLDRLRDVIAESRITLPDDLPQAAAGLFGYLGYDMIRLVEALPDVNPDPLGLPDAMMLRPSVVAVLDGVKGEVTVVSPVWAGSGLGARAAYAQAAERVMDALRDLDRAAVGESRDLGEAAAAAPPVSNFSHDAYLAAVEKAKSYIRAGDIFQVVPSQRWAQP
;
A
#
# COMPACT_ATOMS: atom_id res chain seq x y z
N MET A 1 24.92 10.63 -6.64
CA MET A 1 24.92 9.64 -5.55
C MET A 1 25.27 8.28 -6.13
N ALA A 2 26.00 7.44 -5.41
CA ALA A 2 26.30 6.08 -5.89
C ALA A 2 25.07 5.19 -5.73
N LEU A 3 24.68 4.49 -6.80
CA LEU A 3 23.60 3.51 -6.77
C LEU A 3 24.16 2.14 -6.37
N THR A 4 23.34 1.37 -5.66
CA THR A 4 23.64 -0.01 -5.26
C THR A 4 22.55 -0.94 -5.79
N PRO A 5 22.91 -2.10 -6.36
CA PRO A 5 24.26 -2.52 -6.75
C PRO A 5 24.82 -1.69 -7.92
N ASP A 6 26.12 -1.85 -8.23
CA ASP A 6 26.67 -1.33 -9.50
C ASP A 6 26.11 -2.08 -10.71
N PHE A 7 26.28 -1.52 -11.90
CA PHE A 7 25.71 -2.08 -13.12
C PHE A 7 26.19 -3.51 -13.42
N ASP A 8 27.48 -3.81 -13.21
CA ASP A 8 28.02 -5.12 -13.54
C ASP A 8 27.47 -6.21 -12.61
N THR A 9 27.29 -5.88 -11.33
CA THR A 9 26.66 -6.76 -10.35
C THR A 9 25.17 -6.93 -10.63
N PHE A 10 24.47 -5.83 -10.94
CA PHE A 10 23.08 -5.87 -11.36
C PHE A 10 22.87 -6.76 -12.59
N ALA A 11 23.69 -6.56 -13.63
CA ALA A 11 23.54 -7.23 -14.92
C ALA A 11 23.65 -8.76 -14.79
N ARG A 12 24.63 -9.24 -14.01
CA ARG A 12 24.80 -10.69 -13.76
C ARG A 12 23.55 -11.34 -13.17
N ALA A 13 22.98 -10.75 -12.12
CA ALA A 13 21.78 -11.31 -11.48
C ALA A 13 20.53 -11.13 -12.37
N TYR A 14 20.43 -10.03 -13.11
CA TYR A 14 19.30 -9.75 -14.00
C TYR A 14 19.25 -10.76 -15.16
N GLU A 15 20.40 -11.03 -15.76
CA GLU A 15 20.56 -12.03 -16.83
C GLU A 15 20.34 -13.47 -16.33
N ALA A 16 20.52 -13.72 -15.03
CA ALA A 16 20.15 -14.97 -14.38
C ALA A 16 18.64 -15.11 -14.11
N GLY A 17 17.83 -14.09 -14.43
CA GLY A 17 16.38 -14.09 -14.23
C GLY A 17 15.94 -13.63 -12.84
N GLU A 18 16.83 -13.01 -12.07
CA GLU A 18 16.52 -12.58 -10.70
C GLU A 18 15.94 -11.16 -10.66
N ASN A 19 14.78 -11.02 -10.01
CA ASN A 19 14.26 -9.70 -9.66
C ASN A 19 15.17 -9.06 -8.60
N GLN A 20 15.38 -7.75 -8.73
CA GLN A 20 16.34 -7.01 -7.93
C GLN A 20 15.79 -5.66 -7.49
N ILE A 21 16.58 -4.93 -6.70
CA ILE A 21 16.37 -3.52 -6.41
C ILE A 21 17.59 -2.71 -6.85
N VAL A 22 17.36 -1.47 -7.23
CA VAL A 22 18.39 -0.43 -7.33
C VAL A 22 18.05 0.63 -6.31
N TYR A 23 19.00 1.03 -5.48
CA TYR A 23 18.74 1.97 -4.39
C TYR A 23 19.93 2.89 -4.10
N THR A 24 19.65 3.94 -3.33
CA THR A 24 20.67 4.77 -2.68
C THR A 24 20.23 5.08 -1.24
N ARG A 25 21.20 5.50 -0.42
CA ARG A 25 20.96 6.01 0.93
C ARG A 25 21.42 7.46 1.04
N LEU A 26 20.71 8.22 1.87
CA LEU A 26 21.04 9.59 2.21
C LEU A 26 20.72 9.86 3.67
N ALA A 27 21.48 10.78 4.28
CA ALA A 27 21.14 11.31 5.59
C ALA A 27 19.79 12.05 5.52
N ALA A 28 18.99 11.90 6.57
CA ALA A 28 17.61 12.36 6.63
C ALA A 28 17.34 13.21 7.89
N ASP A 29 18.38 13.90 8.39
CA ASP A 29 18.36 14.66 9.64
C ASP A 29 17.24 15.71 9.72
N LEU A 30 16.72 16.15 8.57
CA LEU A 30 15.67 17.18 8.44
C LEU A 30 14.34 16.64 7.90
N ASP A 31 14.22 15.34 7.65
CA ASP A 31 13.03 14.74 7.07
C ASP A 31 12.20 13.97 8.11
N THR A 32 10.89 14.12 7.98
CA THR A 32 9.87 13.38 8.73
C THR A 32 9.04 12.55 7.74
N PRO A 33 8.34 11.49 8.17
CA PRO A 33 7.48 10.71 7.27
C PRO A 33 6.49 11.57 6.48
N VAL A 34 5.90 12.58 7.13
CA VAL A 34 4.97 13.53 6.51
C VAL A 34 5.69 14.41 5.48
N SER A 35 6.88 14.94 5.78
CA SER A 35 7.62 15.75 4.80
C SER A 35 8.07 14.92 3.60
N LEU A 36 8.46 13.66 3.81
CA LEU A 36 8.78 12.72 2.74
C LEU A 36 7.55 12.46 1.86
N MET A 37 6.39 12.18 2.47
CA MET A 37 5.14 11.98 1.73
C MET A 37 4.81 13.20 0.86
N LEU A 38 4.85 14.42 1.42
CA LEU A 38 4.55 15.64 0.69
C LEU A 38 5.51 15.88 -0.48
N LYS A 39 6.82 15.75 -0.24
CA LYS A 39 7.86 15.95 -1.27
C LYS A 39 7.81 14.91 -2.39
N LEU A 40 7.62 13.64 -2.04
CA LEU A 40 7.75 12.53 -2.97
C LEU A 40 6.46 12.22 -3.74
N THR A 41 5.30 12.33 -3.08
CA THR A 41 4.03 11.83 -3.63
C THR A 41 3.23 12.93 -4.31
N GLY A 42 3.38 14.20 -3.89
CA GLY A 42 2.62 15.32 -4.45
C GLY A 42 1.10 15.12 -4.40
N ALA A 43 0.60 14.38 -3.39
CA ALA A 43 -0.81 13.97 -3.27
C ALA A 43 -1.34 13.13 -4.46
N ALA A 44 -0.45 12.45 -5.18
CA ALA A 44 -0.85 11.55 -6.26
C ALA A 44 -1.65 10.35 -5.74
N GLU A 45 -2.58 9.87 -6.56
CA GLU A 45 -3.31 8.63 -6.30
C GLU A 45 -2.37 7.43 -6.17
N ASN A 46 -2.81 6.41 -5.44
CA ASN A 46 -2.07 5.16 -5.22
C ASN A 46 -0.67 5.34 -4.63
N ALA A 47 -0.47 6.43 -3.86
CA ALA A 47 0.65 6.61 -2.96
C ALA A 47 0.22 6.36 -1.51
N PHE A 48 1.16 5.94 -0.66
CA PHE A 48 0.88 5.66 0.74
C PHE A 48 2.03 6.06 1.65
N VAL A 49 1.70 6.22 2.93
CA VAL A 49 2.65 6.23 4.04
C VAL A 49 2.20 5.17 5.06
N LEU A 50 3.13 4.35 5.52
CA LEU A 50 2.94 3.41 6.62
C LEU A 50 3.90 3.77 7.75
N GLU A 51 3.34 4.20 8.87
CA GLU A 51 4.06 4.43 10.12
C GLU A 51 3.62 3.39 11.14
N SER A 52 4.55 2.94 11.97
CA SER A 52 4.25 2.09 13.12
C SER A 52 4.33 2.93 14.39
N VAL A 53 3.33 2.83 15.26
CA VAL A 53 3.38 3.41 16.61
C VAL A 53 2.99 2.32 17.60
N THR A 54 3.86 2.03 18.57
CA THR A 54 3.61 1.03 19.61
C THR A 54 3.19 1.75 20.88
N GLY A 55 2.00 1.41 21.40
CA GLY A 55 1.51 1.92 22.69
C GLY A 55 1.19 3.42 22.72
N GLY A 56 1.04 4.08 21.56
CA GLY A 56 0.73 5.51 21.46
C GLY A 56 1.95 6.44 21.54
N ASP A 57 3.04 5.99 22.16
CA ASP A 57 4.20 6.86 22.46
C ASP A 57 5.48 6.49 21.69
N VAL A 58 5.66 5.21 21.34
CA VAL A 58 6.91 4.75 20.70
C VAL A 58 6.72 4.63 19.20
N ARG A 59 7.27 5.58 18.45
CA ARG A 59 7.37 5.44 16.99
C ARG A 59 8.26 4.25 16.64
N GLY A 60 7.77 3.40 15.75
CA GLY A 60 8.52 2.31 15.17
C GLY A 60 9.71 2.84 14.38
N ARG A 61 10.72 1.99 14.22
CA ARG A 61 12.00 2.36 13.59
C ARG A 61 11.82 2.87 12.16
N TYR A 62 10.91 2.25 11.40
CA TYR A 62 10.75 2.50 9.98
C TYR A 62 9.44 3.23 9.67
N SER A 63 9.51 4.16 8.73
CA SER A 63 8.35 4.67 8.00
C SER A 63 8.52 4.40 6.52
N ILE A 64 7.47 3.89 5.88
CA ILE A 64 7.52 3.40 4.50
C ILE A 64 6.61 4.26 3.63
N ILE A 65 7.17 4.83 2.57
CA ILE A 65 6.42 5.59 1.58
C ILE A 65 6.52 4.84 0.25
N GLY A 66 5.39 4.48 -0.34
CA GLY A 66 5.34 3.85 -1.66
C GLY A 66 4.55 4.71 -2.63
N MET A 67 4.96 4.74 -3.90
CA MET A 67 4.34 5.57 -4.93
C MET A 67 4.57 5.02 -6.34
N LYS A 68 3.88 5.65 -7.31
CA LYS A 68 4.04 5.38 -8.75
C LYS A 68 3.95 3.88 -9.04
N PRO A 69 2.85 3.19 -8.67
CA PRO A 69 2.78 1.75 -8.81
C PRO A 69 2.93 1.31 -10.27
N ASP A 70 3.70 0.27 -10.51
CA ASP A 70 3.79 -0.35 -11.84
C ASP A 70 2.78 -1.48 -12.05
N LEU A 71 2.12 -1.90 -10.97
CA LEU A 71 1.12 -2.94 -10.97
C LEU A 71 0.08 -2.69 -9.90
N ILE A 72 -1.20 -2.88 -10.24
CA ILE A 72 -2.31 -2.94 -9.28
C ILE A 72 -3.13 -4.19 -9.55
N TRP A 73 -3.26 -5.04 -8.54
CA TRP A 73 -4.20 -6.16 -8.50
C TRP A 73 -5.45 -5.75 -7.72
N ARG A 74 -6.64 -6.15 -8.19
CA ARG A 74 -7.90 -5.91 -7.48
C ARG A 74 -8.82 -7.13 -7.53
N CYS A 75 -9.70 -7.23 -6.54
CA CYS A 75 -10.73 -8.25 -6.43
C CYS A 75 -12.12 -7.62 -6.31
N ARG A 76 -13.13 -8.20 -6.96
CA ARG A 76 -14.55 -7.88 -6.78
C ARG A 76 -15.37 -9.17 -6.87
N GLY A 77 -15.99 -9.58 -5.77
CA GLY A 77 -16.62 -10.89 -5.65
C GLY A 77 -15.65 -11.99 -6.05
N GLU A 78 -16.08 -12.83 -6.98
CA GLU A 78 -15.31 -13.99 -7.46
C GLU A 78 -14.35 -13.66 -8.61
N THR A 79 -14.19 -12.38 -8.99
CA THR A 79 -13.30 -11.97 -10.09
C THR A 79 -12.10 -11.18 -9.61
N ALA A 80 -10.97 -11.40 -10.27
CA ALA A 80 -9.74 -10.65 -10.08
C ALA A 80 -9.34 -9.96 -11.39
N ALA A 81 -8.72 -8.80 -11.28
CA ALA A 81 -8.16 -8.08 -12.42
C ALA A 81 -6.80 -7.47 -12.07
N LEU A 82 -5.96 -7.29 -13.09
CA LEU A 82 -4.60 -6.78 -12.97
C LEU A 82 -4.37 -5.63 -13.93
N ASN A 83 -3.82 -4.53 -13.43
CA ASN A 83 -3.37 -3.41 -14.25
C ASN A 83 -1.84 -3.34 -14.17
N ARG A 84 -1.14 -3.73 -15.23
CA ARG A 84 0.33 -3.62 -15.36
C ARG A 84 0.80 -2.28 -15.96
N ALA A 85 -0.15 -1.42 -16.31
CA ALA A 85 0.07 -0.08 -16.83
C ALA A 85 -0.36 1.00 -15.82
N ALA A 86 -0.55 0.64 -14.54
CA ALA A 86 -1.14 1.49 -13.51
C ALA A 86 -0.43 2.85 -13.31
N ARG A 87 0.83 2.94 -13.73
CA ARG A 87 1.61 4.17 -13.74
C ARG A 87 1.16 5.19 -14.80
N TYR A 88 0.57 4.72 -15.89
CA TYR A 88 0.30 5.49 -17.10
C TYR A 88 -1.19 5.51 -17.46
N ASP A 89 -1.92 4.44 -17.12
CA ASP A 89 -3.34 4.28 -17.38
C ASP A 89 -3.98 3.61 -16.16
N ALA A 90 -4.83 4.34 -15.45
CA ALA A 90 -5.50 3.84 -14.25
C ALA A 90 -6.58 2.78 -14.56
N ASP A 91 -7.10 2.74 -15.78
CA ASP A 91 -8.25 1.94 -16.18
C ASP A 91 -7.88 0.70 -17.00
N ALA A 92 -6.59 0.51 -17.33
CA ALA A 92 -6.05 -0.62 -18.08
C ALA A 92 -6.03 -1.96 -17.32
N PHE A 93 -7.11 -2.28 -16.61
CA PHE A 93 -7.29 -3.56 -15.93
C PHE A 93 -7.66 -4.66 -16.91
N GLU A 94 -6.91 -5.75 -16.85
CA GLU A 94 -7.19 -6.99 -17.56
C GLU A 94 -7.71 -8.04 -16.57
N ASP A 95 -8.79 -8.75 -16.95
CA ASP A 95 -9.32 -9.83 -16.14
C ASP A 95 -8.30 -10.96 -15.97
N MET A 96 -8.22 -11.52 -14.77
CA MET A 96 -7.39 -12.68 -14.44
C MET A 96 -8.27 -13.91 -14.26
N PRO A 97 -8.35 -14.83 -15.24
CA PRO A 97 -9.15 -16.04 -15.11
C PRO A 97 -8.67 -16.93 -13.96
N GLY A 98 -9.62 -17.39 -13.13
CA GLY A 98 -9.37 -18.26 -11.98
C GLY A 98 -9.79 -17.61 -10.66
N ALA A 99 -9.64 -18.36 -9.56
CA ALA A 99 -10.05 -17.90 -8.23
C ALA A 99 -9.18 -16.72 -7.76
N PRO A 100 -9.77 -15.63 -7.21
CA PRO A 100 -9.01 -14.42 -6.88
C PRO A 100 -7.84 -14.63 -5.92
N LEU A 101 -8.00 -15.49 -4.90
CA LEU A 101 -6.91 -15.80 -3.96
C LEU A 101 -5.74 -16.52 -4.63
N ASP A 102 -5.99 -17.35 -5.63
CA ASP A 102 -4.93 -17.97 -6.42
C ASP A 102 -4.25 -16.96 -7.32
N ARG A 103 -5.02 -16.05 -7.94
CA ARG A 103 -4.45 -14.96 -8.73
C ARG A 103 -3.58 -14.03 -7.88
N LEU A 104 -3.97 -13.73 -6.66
CA LEU A 104 -3.14 -12.97 -5.72
C LEU A 104 -1.83 -13.70 -5.38
N ARG A 105 -1.87 -15.03 -5.18
CA ARG A 105 -0.66 -15.85 -4.96
C ARG A 105 0.29 -15.77 -6.16
N ASP A 106 -0.23 -15.80 -7.38
CA ASP A 106 0.57 -15.63 -8.59
C ASP A 106 1.25 -14.25 -8.61
N VAL A 107 0.52 -13.18 -8.27
CA VAL A 107 1.06 -11.81 -8.18
C VAL A 107 2.13 -11.67 -7.08
N ILE A 108 1.96 -12.34 -5.93
CA ILE A 108 2.97 -12.39 -4.86
C ILE A 108 4.22 -13.13 -5.35
N ALA A 109 4.05 -14.24 -6.06
CA ALA A 109 5.17 -15.05 -6.55
C ALA A 109 6.00 -14.28 -7.59
N GLU A 110 5.36 -13.62 -8.56
CA GLU A 110 6.07 -12.83 -9.58
C GLU A 110 6.77 -11.59 -9.00
N SER A 111 6.28 -11.07 -7.87
CA SER A 111 6.78 -9.85 -7.22
C SER A 111 7.88 -10.13 -6.18
N ARG A 112 8.29 -11.39 -6.01
CA ARG A 112 9.29 -11.77 -5.02
C ARG A 112 10.67 -11.22 -5.41
N ILE A 113 11.32 -10.58 -4.44
CA ILE A 113 12.72 -10.12 -4.53
C ILE A 113 13.44 -10.60 -3.27
N THR A 114 14.66 -11.12 -3.44
CA THR A 114 15.58 -11.33 -2.32
C THR A 114 16.24 -9.99 -1.98
N LEU A 115 15.88 -9.41 -0.84
CA LEU A 115 16.41 -8.13 -0.40
C LEU A 115 17.76 -8.29 0.34
N PRO A 116 18.66 -7.30 0.26
CA PRO A 116 19.82 -7.22 1.14
C PRO A 116 19.43 -7.28 2.62
N ASP A 117 20.21 -8.00 3.43
CA ASP A 117 19.93 -8.23 4.86
C ASP A 117 19.81 -6.94 5.69
N ASP A 118 20.45 -5.86 5.25
CA ASP A 118 20.47 -4.58 5.96
C ASP A 118 19.31 -3.64 5.58
N LEU A 119 18.44 -4.04 4.65
CA LEU A 119 17.20 -3.35 4.32
C LEU A 119 15.99 -4.03 4.98
N PRO A 120 14.99 -3.25 5.44
CA PRO A 120 13.76 -3.85 5.93
C PRO A 120 13.00 -4.52 4.78
N GLN A 121 12.26 -5.59 5.11
CA GLN A 121 11.47 -6.35 4.14
C GLN A 121 10.41 -5.51 3.42
N ALA A 122 10.00 -4.38 4.02
CA ALA A 122 9.07 -3.43 3.41
C ALA A 122 9.72 -2.51 2.34
N ALA A 123 11.00 -2.68 2.00
CA ALA A 123 11.69 -1.91 0.96
C ALA A 123 11.18 -2.23 -0.46
N ALA A 124 10.54 -3.37 -0.66
CA ALA A 124 9.85 -3.74 -1.90
C ALA A 124 8.73 -4.74 -1.57
N GLY A 125 7.63 -4.71 -2.32
CA GLY A 125 6.53 -5.66 -2.10
C GLY A 125 5.19 -5.19 -2.66
N LEU A 126 4.14 -5.88 -2.23
CA LEU A 126 2.75 -5.52 -2.49
C LEU A 126 2.14 -4.90 -1.25
N PHE A 127 1.44 -3.78 -1.43
CA PHE A 127 0.86 -2.98 -0.36
C PHE A 127 -0.60 -2.70 -0.68
N GLY A 128 -1.47 -2.59 0.32
CA GLY A 128 -2.88 -2.32 0.08
C GLY A 128 -3.76 -2.92 1.16
N TYR A 129 -4.95 -3.36 0.78
CA TYR A 129 -5.94 -3.89 1.71
C TYR A 129 -6.62 -5.15 1.18
N LEU A 130 -7.03 -6.00 2.13
CA LEU A 130 -8.01 -7.05 1.93
C LEU A 130 -9.23 -6.67 2.79
N GLY A 131 -10.34 -6.36 2.15
CA GLY A 131 -11.60 -5.99 2.80
C GLY A 131 -12.31 -7.19 3.39
N TYR A 132 -13.32 -6.92 4.23
CA TYR A 132 -14.06 -7.96 4.94
C TYR A 132 -14.69 -8.98 4.00
N ASP A 133 -15.31 -8.53 2.90
CA ASP A 133 -16.05 -9.40 1.97
C ASP A 133 -15.18 -10.43 1.23
N MET A 134 -13.84 -10.31 1.28
CA MET A 134 -12.91 -11.36 0.84
C MET A 134 -13.13 -12.69 1.57
N ILE A 135 -13.68 -12.68 2.80
CA ILE A 135 -14.00 -13.91 3.54
C ILE A 135 -14.99 -14.80 2.78
N ARG A 136 -15.83 -14.22 1.91
CA ARG A 136 -16.83 -14.96 1.12
C ARG A 136 -16.22 -15.84 0.03
N LEU A 137 -14.93 -15.64 -0.28
CA LEU A 137 -14.17 -16.53 -1.15
C LEU A 137 -13.76 -17.84 -0.45
N VAL A 138 -13.90 -17.90 0.86
CA VAL A 138 -13.46 -19.02 1.69
C VAL A 138 -14.64 -19.64 2.46
N GLU A 139 -15.62 -18.83 2.85
CA GLU A 139 -16.78 -19.24 3.65
C GLU A 139 -18.10 -18.85 2.97
N ALA A 140 -19.11 -19.71 3.11
CA ALA A 140 -20.46 -19.43 2.60
C ALA A 140 -21.20 -18.49 3.54
N LEU A 141 -21.18 -17.19 3.23
CA LEU A 141 -21.93 -16.17 3.96
C LEU A 141 -23.03 -15.58 3.06
N PRO A 142 -24.30 -15.99 3.22
CA PRO A 142 -25.41 -15.39 2.50
C PRO A 142 -25.74 -13.97 3.04
N ASP A 143 -26.81 -13.37 2.54
CA ASP A 143 -27.35 -12.09 3.02
C ASP A 143 -26.37 -10.90 2.94
N VAL A 144 -25.87 -10.67 1.73
CA VAL A 144 -24.97 -9.54 1.43
C VAL A 144 -25.71 -8.22 1.63
N ASN A 145 -25.15 -7.34 2.47
CA ASN A 145 -25.66 -5.99 2.65
C ASN A 145 -25.49 -5.17 1.35
N PRO A 146 -26.29 -4.13 1.12
CA PRO A 146 -26.02 -3.18 0.06
C PRO A 146 -24.58 -2.65 0.15
N ASP A 147 -23.92 -2.47 -0.99
CA ASP A 147 -22.60 -1.84 -1.10
C ASP A 147 -22.75 -0.37 -1.57
N PRO A 148 -22.88 0.58 -0.63
CA PRO A 148 -22.98 2.00 -0.97
C PRO A 148 -21.62 2.64 -1.27
N LEU A 149 -20.50 1.95 -1.07
CA LEU A 149 -19.16 2.50 -1.32
C LEU A 149 -18.62 2.11 -2.70
N GLY A 150 -19.07 0.98 -3.25
CA GLY A 150 -18.67 0.53 -4.58
C GLY A 150 -17.17 0.19 -4.68
N LEU A 151 -16.51 -0.05 -3.54
CA LEU A 151 -15.08 -0.30 -3.49
C LEU A 151 -14.77 -1.74 -3.93
N PRO A 152 -13.57 -2.01 -4.47
CA PRO A 152 -13.09 -3.38 -4.59
C PRO A 152 -13.07 -4.09 -3.23
N ASP A 153 -13.27 -5.41 -3.22
CA ASP A 153 -13.15 -6.21 -1.99
C ASP A 153 -11.69 -6.28 -1.53
N ALA A 154 -10.74 -6.16 -2.46
CA ALA A 154 -9.33 -6.04 -2.16
C ALA A 154 -8.61 -5.26 -3.25
N MET A 155 -7.52 -4.60 -2.87
CA MET A 155 -6.60 -3.94 -3.80
C MET A 155 -5.17 -4.03 -3.27
N MET A 156 -4.26 -4.53 -4.10
CA MET A 156 -2.84 -4.67 -3.79
C MET A 156 -2.02 -3.99 -4.90
N LEU A 157 -1.20 -3.01 -4.55
CA LEU A 157 -0.35 -2.26 -5.46
C LEU A 157 1.13 -2.59 -5.26
N ARG A 158 1.89 -2.54 -6.35
CA ARG A 158 3.35 -2.73 -6.36
C ARG A 158 4.04 -1.41 -6.71
N PRO A 159 4.62 -0.70 -5.73
CA PRO A 159 5.30 0.57 -5.98
C PRO A 159 6.52 0.38 -6.88
N SER A 160 6.71 1.27 -7.86
CA SER A 160 7.98 1.33 -8.60
C SER A 160 9.06 2.14 -7.89
N VAL A 161 8.67 2.88 -6.84
CA VAL A 161 9.54 3.61 -5.92
C VAL A 161 9.03 3.41 -4.49
N VAL A 162 9.94 3.03 -3.60
CA VAL A 162 9.73 2.95 -2.15
C VAL A 162 10.80 3.78 -1.45
N ALA A 163 10.39 4.67 -0.55
CA ALA A 163 11.29 5.36 0.37
C ALA A 163 11.11 4.79 1.79
N VAL A 164 12.23 4.43 2.41
CA VAL A 164 12.29 3.89 3.77
C VAL A 164 13.04 4.89 4.63
N LEU A 165 12.34 5.52 5.58
CA LEU A 165 12.97 6.32 6.62
C LEU A 165 13.33 5.41 7.80
N ASP A 166 14.61 5.29 8.11
CA ASP A 166 15.11 4.66 9.34
C ASP A 166 15.35 5.75 10.39
N GLY A 167 14.36 5.94 11.27
CA GLY A 167 14.40 6.97 12.31
C GLY A 167 15.48 6.74 13.38
N VAL A 168 16.03 5.53 13.46
CA VAL A 168 17.13 5.22 14.42
C VAL A 168 18.48 5.63 13.82
N LYS A 169 18.70 5.37 12.53
CA LYS A 169 19.93 5.74 11.84
C LYS A 169 19.92 7.18 11.31
N GLY A 170 18.75 7.81 11.19
CA GLY A 170 18.61 9.11 10.54
C GLY A 170 18.91 9.04 9.04
N GLU A 171 18.53 7.95 8.37
CA GLU A 171 18.75 7.78 6.92
C GLU A 171 17.44 7.50 6.18
N VAL A 172 17.35 7.99 4.94
CA VAL A 172 16.34 7.56 3.98
C VAL A 172 17.02 6.65 2.96
N THR A 173 16.39 5.51 2.69
CA THR A 173 16.75 4.66 1.55
C THR A 173 15.68 4.84 0.48
N VAL A 174 16.09 5.26 -0.72
CA VAL A 174 15.21 5.32 -1.90
C VAL A 174 15.47 4.09 -2.75
N VAL A 175 14.44 3.28 -2.97
CA VAL A 175 14.50 1.95 -3.58
C VAL A 175 13.62 1.92 -4.82
N SER A 176 14.13 1.39 -5.94
CA SER A 176 13.35 1.05 -7.11
C SER A 176 13.48 -0.44 -7.43
N PRO A 177 12.38 -1.22 -7.27
CA PRO A 177 12.33 -2.61 -7.72
C PRO A 177 12.50 -2.74 -9.23
N VAL A 178 13.15 -3.82 -9.65
CA VAL A 178 13.46 -4.14 -11.04
C VAL A 178 13.12 -5.60 -11.33
N TRP A 179 12.34 -5.82 -12.38
CA TRP A 179 11.77 -7.12 -12.71
C TRP A 179 12.50 -7.76 -13.90
N ALA A 180 13.03 -8.96 -13.72
CA ALA A 180 13.75 -9.69 -14.77
C ALA A 180 12.83 -10.04 -15.96
N GLY A 181 11.54 -10.27 -15.67
CA GLY A 181 10.51 -10.54 -16.68
C GLY A 181 9.97 -9.32 -17.42
N SER A 182 10.60 -8.14 -17.35
CA SER A 182 10.06 -6.92 -17.96
C SER A 182 10.21 -6.84 -19.49
N GLY A 183 10.99 -7.75 -20.09
CA GLY A 183 11.31 -7.74 -21.52
C GLY A 183 12.39 -6.72 -21.94
N LEU A 184 12.97 -6.00 -20.97
CA LEU A 184 14.08 -5.08 -21.21
C LEU A 184 15.44 -5.80 -21.12
N GLY A 185 16.44 -5.28 -21.83
CA GLY A 185 17.83 -5.66 -21.58
C GLY A 185 18.37 -5.07 -20.27
N ALA A 186 19.37 -5.70 -19.65
CA ALA A 186 19.86 -5.33 -18.32
C ALA A 186 20.23 -3.83 -18.21
N ARG A 187 20.87 -3.27 -19.24
CA ARG A 187 21.24 -1.84 -19.27
C ARG A 187 20.03 -0.90 -19.27
N ALA A 188 18.98 -1.23 -20.01
CA ALA A 188 17.76 -0.44 -20.04
C ALA A 188 16.99 -0.54 -18.72
N ALA A 189 16.89 -1.76 -18.15
CA ALA A 189 16.25 -1.98 -16.86
C ALA A 189 16.96 -1.23 -15.71
N TYR A 190 18.29 -1.30 -15.67
CA TYR A 190 19.09 -0.57 -14.69
C TYR A 190 18.94 0.95 -14.84
N ALA A 191 19.02 1.46 -16.08
CA ALA A 191 18.88 2.89 -16.35
C ALA A 191 17.50 3.41 -15.91
N GLN A 192 16.42 2.65 -16.17
CA GLN A 192 15.07 3.03 -15.76
C GLN A 192 14.91 3.05 -14.23
N ALA A 193 15.51 2.09 -13.53
CA ALA A 193 15.50 2.05 -12.06
C ALA A 193 16.32 3.20 -11.46
N ALA A 194 17.51 3.44 -12.02
CA ALA A 194 18.39 4.54 -11.67
C ALA A 194 17.69 5.90 -11.85
N GLU A 195 16.99 6.10 -12.96
CA GLU A 195 16.22 7.31 -13.23
C GLU A 195 15.15 7.54 -12.16
N ARG A 196 14.37 6.51 -11.82
CA ARG A 196 13.34 6.61 -10.77
C ARG A 196 13.92 6.98 -9.40
N VAL A 197 15.05 6.37 -9.02
CA VAL A 197 15.76 6.71 -7.78
C VAL A 197 16.24 8.15 -7.82
N MET A 198 16.90 8.57 -8.91
CA MET A 198 17.42 9.93 -9.05
C MET A 198 16.32 10.99 -9.10
N ASP A 199 15.17 10.71 -9.70
CA ASP A 199 14.01 11.59 -9.68
C ASP A 199 13.43 11.75 -8.28
N ALA A 200 13.28 10.66 -7.53
CA ALA A 200 12.85 10.73 -6.14
C ALA A 200 13.84 11.52 -5.27
N LEU A 201 15.16 11.40 -5.50
CA LEU A 201 16.15 12.25 -4.82
C LEU A 201 15.98 13.73 -5.15
N ARG A 202 15.76 14.07 -6.43
CA ARG A 202 15.49 15.45 -6.85
C ARG A 202 14.22 15.98 -6.19
N ASP A 203 13.20 15.15 -6.02
CA ASP A 203 11.96 15.51 -5.33
C ASP A 203 12.21 15.74 -3.82
N LEU A 204 13.10 14.97 -3.18
CA LEU A 204 13.49 15.15 -1.77
C LEU A 204 14.28 16.43 -1.50
N ASP A 205 15.13 16.82 -2.43
CA ASP A 205 15.95 18.04 -2.36
C ASP A 205 15.11 19.32 -2.53
N ARG A 206 13.88 19.20 -3.05
CA ARG A 206 12.96 20.35 -3.15
C ARG A 206 12.49 20.76 -1.76
N ALA A 207 12.31 22.07 -1.57
CA ALA A 207 11.54 22.56 -0.44
C ALA A 207 10.13 21.94 -0.51
N ALA A 208 9.62 21.44 0.62
CA ALA A 208 8.24 21.00 0.69
C ALA A 208 7.36 22.19 0.27
N VAL A 209 6.65 22.04 -0.84
CA VAL A 209 5.86 23.14 -1.42
C VAL A 209 4.63 23.36 -0.56
N GLY A 210 4.45 24.64 -0.19
CA GLY A 210 3.26 25.30 0.30
C GLY A 210 2.07 24.45 0.73
N GLU A 211 1.88 24.36 2.05
CA GLU A 211 0.62 24.71 2.69
C GLU A 211 0.95 25.52 3.95
N SER A 212 0.06 26.43 4.34
CA SER A 212 0.19 27.12 5.62
C SER A 212 0.27 26.06 6.73
N ARG A 213 1.22 26.19 7.66
CA ARG A 213 1.20 25.40 8.92
C ARG A 213 0.14 25.91 9.90
N ASP A 214 -0.66 26.88 9.47
CA ASP A 214 -1.82 27.34 10.20
C ASP A 214 -2.83 26.20 10.28
N LEU A 215 -3.29 25.92 11.49
CA LEU A 215 -4.35 24.94 11.74
C LEU A 215 -5.69 25.39 11.15
N GLY A 216 -5.75 26.64 10.63
CA GLY A 216 -6.96 27.28 10.17
C GLY A 216 -7.84 27.69 11.35
N GLU A 217 -8.95 28.33 11.03
CA GLU A 217 -9.98 28.61 12.04
C GLU A 217 -10.82 27.35 12.27
N ALA A 218 -11.09 27.04 13.54
CA ALA A 218 -11.96 25.92 13.91
C ALA A 218 -13.38 26.16 13.37
N ALA A 219 -13.73 25.51 12.27
CA ALA A 219 -15.10 25.47 11.77
C ALA A 219 -15.90 24.42 12.54
N ALA A 220 -17.13 24.77 12.93
CA ALA A 220 -18.05 23.79 13.50
C ALA A 220 -18.41 22.76 12.41
N ALA A 221 -17.88 21.55 12.52
CA ALA A 221 -18.23 20.45 11.62
C ALA A 221 -19.68 19.99 11.87
N ALA A 222 -20.38 19.59 10.82
CA ALA A 222 -21.71 18.98 10.94
C ALA A 222 -21.64 17.72 11.82
N PRO A 223 -22.67 17.39 12.61
CA PRO A 223 -22.63 16.19 13.44
C PRO A 223 -22.54 14.92 12.55
N PRO A 224 -21.79 13.90 12.98
CA PRO A 224 -21.67 12.65 12.23
C PRO A 224 -23.02 11.92 12.17
N VAL A 225 -23.31 11.30 11.03
CA VAL A 225 -24.56 10.56 10.78
C VAL A 225 -24.26 9.07 10.72
N SER A 226 -25.01 8.27 11.50
CA SER A 226 -24.93 6.81 11.44
C SER A 226 -25.84 6.24 10.34
N ASN A 227 -25.40 5.16 9.69
CA ASN A 227 -26.25 4.35 8.81
C ASN A 227 -27.25 3.47 9.58
N PHE A 228 -27.20 3.50 10.92
CA PHE A 228 -28.01 2.69 11.81
C PHE A 228 -28.65 3.60 12.87
N SER A 229 -29.96 3.48 13.10
CA SER A 229 -30.58 4.23 14.20
C SER A 229 -30.13 3.65 15.54
N HIS A 230 -30.10 4.49 16.58
CA HIS A 230 -29.74 4.07 17.93
C HIS A 230 -30.59 2.87 18.39
N ASP A 231 -31.91 2.97 18.22
CA ASP A 231 -32.85 1.93 18.66
C ASP A 231 -32.68 0.63 17.84
N ALA A 232 -32.40 0.75 16.54
CA ALA A 232 -32.06 -0.40 15.72
C ALA A 232 -30.78 -1.09 16.24
N TYR A 233 -29.76 -0.32 16.63
CA TYR A 233 -28.49 -0.87 17.15
C TYR A 233 -28.72 -1.67 18.43
N LEU A 234 -29.50 -1.12 19.36
CA LEU A 234 -29.90 -1.84 20.58
C LEU A 234 -30.68 -3.12 20.27
N ALA A 235 -31.58 -3.08 19.29
CA ALA A 235 -32.31 -4.28 18.86
C ALA A 235 -31.38 -5.35 18.26
N ALA A 236 -30.37 -4.94 17.48
CA ALA A 236 -29.36 -5.86 16.93
C ALA A 236 -28.51 -6.50 18.05
N VAL A 237 -28.14 -5.74 19.08
CA VAL A 237 -27.43 -6.25 20.26
C VAL A 237 -28.28 -7.25 21.05
N GLU A 238 -29.58 -6.98 21.26
CA GLU A 238 -30.46 -7.95 21.93
C GLU A 238 -30.64 -9.23 21.11
N LYS A 239 -30.71 -9.12 19.77
CA LYS A 239 -30.70 -10.29 18.87
C LYS A 239 -29.40 -11.09 18.97
N ALA A 240 -28.25 -10.42 19.02
CA ALA A 240 -26.98 -11.08 19.27
C ALA A 240 -26.97 -11.84 20.61
N LYS A 241 -27.46 -11.20 21.69
CA LYS A 241 -27.59 -11.84 23.01
C LYS A 241 -28.55 -13.02 23.00
N SER A 242 -29.61 -13.00 22.20
CA SER A 242 -30.50 -14.17 22.08
C SER A 242 -29.78 -15.36 21.45
N TYR A 243 -28.99 -15.15 20.39
CA TYR A 243 -28.16 -16.20 19.79
C TYR A 243 -27.11 -16.75 20.76
N ILE A 244 -26.49 -15.89 21.57
CA ILE A 244 -25.55 -16.32 22.62
C ILE A 244 -26.24 -17.21 23.65
N ARG A 245 -27.42 -16.83 24.14
CA ARG A 245 -28.18 -17.62 25.12
C ARG A 245 -28.68 -18.95 24.55
N ALA A 246 -28.98 -19.00 23.26
CA ALA A 246 -29.37 -20.22 22.56
C ALA A 246 -28.19 -21.18 22.33
N GLY A 247 -26.95 -20.70 22.46
CA GLY A 247 -25.74 -21.49 22.25
C GLY A 247 -25.22 -21.48 20.81
N ASP A 248 -25.74 -20.59 19.95
CA ASP A 248 -25.34 -20.51 18.54
C ASP A 248 -23.95 -19.89 18.36
N ILE A 249 -23.60 -18.91 19.21
CA ILE A 249 -22.32 -18.20 19.20
C ILE A 249 -21.89 -17.85 20.63
N PHE A 250 -20.58 -17.65 20.85
CA PHE A 250 -20.08 -17.13 22.13
C PHE A 250 -20.06 -15.60 22.18
N GLN A 251 -19.74 -14.98 21.05
CA GLN A 251 -19.63 -13.54 20.90
C GLN A 251 -19.83 -13.17 19.42
N VAL A 252 -20.38 -11.98 19.17
CA VAL A 252 -20.38 -11.33 17.84
C VAL A 252 -20.02 -9.86 18.01
N VAL A 253 -19.37 -9.29 17.00
CA VAL A 253 -18.93 -7.90 16.98
C VAL A 253 -19.73 -7.14 15.91
N PRO A 254 -20.97 -6.68 16.22
CA PRO A 254 -21.71 -5.84 15.30
C PRO A 254 -21.01 -4.48 15.15
N SER A 255 -21.18 -3.86 13.99
CA SER A 255 -20.64 -2.53 13.70
C SER A 255 -21.66 -1.67 12.96
N GLN A 256 -21.41 -0.37 12.94
CA GLN A 256 -22.18 0.63 12.18
C GLN A 256 -21.20 1.62 11.55
N ARG A 257 -21.62 2.24 10.45
CA ARG A 257 -20.83 3.25 9.74
C ARG A 257 -21.32 4.64 10.09
N TRP A 258 -20.37 5.48 10.49
CA TRP A 258 -20.56 6.92 10.66
C TRP A 258 -20.01 7.66 9.44
N ALA A 259 -20.66 8.75 9.05
CA ALA A 259 -20.21 9.63 7.98
C ALA A 259 -20.25 11.08 8.44
N GLN A 260 -19.23 11.85 8.07
CA GLN A 260 -19.12 13.29 8.29
C GLN A 260 -18.46 13.90 7.04
N PRO A 261 -18.94 15.05 6.53
CA PRO A 261 -18.32 15.75 5.40
C PRO A 261 -16.90 16.22 5.68
#